data_AF-A0A3M4UEY6-F1
#
_entry.id   AF-A0A3M4UEY6-F1
#
_cell.length_a   1.000
_cell.length_b   1.000
_cell.length_c   1.000
_cell.angle_alpha   90.00
_cell.angle_beta   90.00
_cell.angle_gamma   90.00
#
_symmetry.space_group_name_H-M   'P 1'
#
loop_
_entity.id
_entity.type
_entity.pdbx_description
1 polymer ?
#
loop_
_entity_poly.entity_id
_entity_poly.type
_entity_poly.pdbx_seq_one_letter_code
_entity_poly.pdbx_strand_id
1 'polypeptide(L)' 'MSKFYTPYIEGKTGTLIIESYGVSAEYAQRLALNVLDGIESHGGNPEDWDKVKEAVRVVVSAWINADATKIEPL' A
#
# COMPACT_ATOMS: atom_id res chain seq x y z
N MET A 1 8.02 -11.02 -11.61
CA MET A 1 8.86 -11.36 -10.44
C MET A 1 8.56 -10.31 -9.39
N SER A 2 8.14 -10.70 -8.18
CA SER A 2 8.10 -9.74 -7.07
C SER A 2 9.54 -9.35 -6.78
N LYS A 3 9.88 -8.08 -6.94
CA LYS A 3 11.16 -7.58 -6.43
C LYS A 3 11.00 -7.51 -4.93
N PHE A 4 11.94 -8.15 -4.22
CA PHE A 4 12.04 -7.97 -2.78
C PHE A 4 12.55 -6.55 -2.54
N TYR A 5 11.65 -5.67 -2.09
CA TYR A 5 12.03 -4.36 -1.58
C TYR A 5 12.92 -4.54 -0.34
N THR A 6 13.65 -3.48 0.02
CA THR A 6 14.38 -3.55 1.29
C THR A 6 13.37 -3.82 2.43
N PRO A 7 13.68 -4.70 3.39
CA PRO A 7 12.79 -4.93 4.53
C PRO A 7 12.41 -3.64 5.27
N TYR A 8 13.28 -2.63 5.17
CA TYR A 8 13.03 -1.29 5.69
C TYR A 8 11.87 -0.58 4.97
N ILE A 9 11.90 -0.43 3.64
CA ILE A 9 10.87 0.34 2.94
C ILE A 9 9.52 -0.37 2.94
N GLU A 10 9.50 -1.71 2.83
CA GLU A 10 8.27 -2.50 2.94
C GLU A 10 7.65 -2.35 4.33
N GLY A 11 8.43 -2.56 5.39
CA GLY A 11 7.96 -2.43 6.77
C GLY A 11 7.47 -1.02 7.09
N LYS A 12 8.22 0.00 6.67
CA LYS A 12 7.85 1.41 6.85
C LYS A 12 6.54 1.76 6.13
N THR A 13 6.34 1.24 4.92
CA THR A 13 5.10 1.43 4.14
C THR A 13 3.92 0.71 4.81
N GLY A 14 4.13 -0.51 5.29
CA GLY A 14 3.13 -1.27 6.05
C GLY A 14 2.68 -0.54 7.32
N THR A 15 3.63 -0.04 8.11
CA THR A 15 3.32 0.78 9.30
C THR A 15 2.50 2.01 8.95
N LEU A 16 2.87 2.75 7.89
CA LEU A 16 2.10 3.91 7.44
C LEU A 16 0.65 3.55 7.09
N ILE A 17 0.42 2.41 6.43
CA ILE A 17 -0.92 1.95 6.05
C ILE A 17 -1.75 1.58 7.29
N ILE A 18 -1.16 0.88 8.27
CA ILE A 18 -1.82 0.54 9.54
C ILE A 18 -2.24 1.82 10.27
N GLU A 19 -1.33 2.78 10.42
CA GLU A 19 -1.58 4.03 11.13
C GLU A 19 -2.63 4.90 10.41
N SER A 20 -2.65 4.89 9.08
CA SER A 20 -3.57 5.73 8.29
C SER A 20 -4.98 5.17 8.19
N TYR A 21 -5.14 3.85 8.18
CA TYR A 21 -6.41 3.20 7.84
C TYR A 21 -6.91 2.17 8.86
N GLY A 22 -6.14 1.90 9.93
CA GLY A 22 -6.56 1.00 11.01
C GLY A 22 -6.76 -0.46 10.58
N VAL A 23 -6.07 -0.91 9.54
CA VAL A 23 -6.20 -2.27 9.00
C VAL A 23 -5.24 -3.26 9.68
N SER A 24 -5.47 -4.57 9.51
CA SER A 24 -4.60 -5.61 10.06
C SER A 24 -3.20 -5.58 9.45
N ALA A 25 -2.19 -5.99 10.23
CA ALA A 25 -0.80 -6.00 9.80
C ALA A 25 -0.59 -6.85 8.53
N GLU A 26 -1.22 -8.02 8.45
CA GLU A 26 -1.13 -8.90 7.28
C GLU A 26 -1.70 -8.24 6.02
N TYR A 27 -2.84 -7.56 6.14
CA TYR A 27 -3.43 -6.84 5.00
C TYR A 27 -2.60 -5.62 4.62
N ALA A 28 -2.12 -4.85 5.60
CA ALA A 28 -1.23 -3.72 5.36
C ALA A 28 0.05 -4.13 4.63
N GLN A 29 0.63 -5.29 4.96
CA GLN A 29 1.83 -5.78 4.31
C GLN A 29 1.58 -6.16 2.84
N ARG A 30 0.43 -6.79 2.54
CA ARG A 30 0.01 -7.02 1.14
C ARG A 30 -0.18 -5.71 0.38
N LEU A 31 -0.82 -4.72 1.00
CA LEU A 31 -1.04 -3.41 0.39
C LEU A 31 0.28 -2.66 0.18
N ALA A 32 1.23 -2.76 1.12
CA ALA A 32 2.55 -2.15 0.99
C ALA A 32 3.29 -2.67 -0.25
N LEU A 33 3.34 -3.99 -0.45
CA LEU A 33 3.93 -4.58 -1.65
C LEU A 33 3.26 -4.08 -2.93
N ASN A 34 1.92 -4.07 -2.95
CA ASN A 34 1.16 -3.59 -4.11
C ASN A 34 1.41 -2.11 -4.42
N VAL A 35 1.55 -1.26 -3.39
CA VAL A 35 1.87 0.16 -3.56
C VAL A 35 3.26 0.32 -4.18
N LEU A 36 4.26 -0.37 -3.63
CA LEU A 36 5.64 -0.26 -4.11
C LEU A 36 5.76 -0.79 -5.55
N ASP A 37 5.11 -1.91 -5.86
CA ASP A 37 5.00 -2.46 -7.22
C ASP A 37 4.28 -1.50 -8.17
N GLY A 38 3.21 -0.85 -7.70
CA GLY A 38 2.49 0.16 -8.46
C GLY A 38 3.36 1.38 -8.79
N ILE A 39 4.16 1.86 -7.84
CA ILE A 39 5.10 2.95 -8.06
C ILE A 39 6.15 2.55 -9.10
N GLU A 40 6.77 1.38 -8.93
CA GLU A 40 7.84 0.93 -9.83
C GLU A 40 7.32 0.67 -11.26
N SER A 41 6.16 0.01 -11.39
CA SER A 41 5.58 -0.33 -12.71
C SER A 41 5.20 0.90 -13.53
N HIS A 42 4.95 2.05 -12.89
CA HIS A 42 4.72 3.33 -13.55
C HIS A 42 6.00 4.18 -13.69
N GLY A 43 7.18 3.60 -13.48
CA GLY A 43 8.48 4.26 -13.63
C GLY A 43 8.86 5.18 -12.46
N GLY A 44 8.15 5.08 -11.34
CA GLY A 44 8.48 5.77 -10.09
C GLY A 44 9.60 5.08 -9.31
N ASN A 45 10.17 5.80 -8.34
CA ASN A 45 11.14 5.25 -7.41
C ASN A 45 10.41 4.83 -6.12
N PRO A 46 10.33 3.53 -5.78
CA PRO A 46 9.68 3.04 -4.55
C PRO A 46 10.43 3.44 -3.26
N GLU A 47 11.69 3.91 -3.36
CA GLU A 47 12.46 4.47 -2.23
C GLU A 47 12.18 5.97 -2.01
N ASP A 48 11.43 6.62 -2.90
CA ASP A 48 10.99 8.01 -2.72
C ASP A 48 9.81 8.05 -1.74
N TRP A 49 10.12 8.39 -0.49
CA TRP A 49 9.13 8.35 0.60
C TRP A 49 7.95 9.32 0.39
N ASP A 50 8.14 10.44 -0.31
CA ASP A 50 7.05 11.37 -0.59
C ASP A 50 6.07 10.77 -1.61
N LYS A 51 6.59 10.07 -2.63
CA LYS A 51 5.76 9.30 -3.56
C LYS A 51 5.03 8.16 -2.88
N VAL A 52 5.70 7.44 -1.97
CA VAL A 52 5.06 6.37 -1.20
C VAL A 52 3.90 6.91 -0.37
N LYS A 53 4.09 8.01 0.35
CA LYS A 53 3.00 8.64 1.13
C LYS A 53 1.81 9.02 0.26
N GLU A 54 2.04 9.63 -0.90
CA GLU A 54 0.95 10.03 -1.80
C GLU A 54 0.25 8.81 -2.43
N ALA A 55 1.00 7.78 -2.82
CA ALA A 55 0.43 6.53 -3.31
C ALA A 55 -0.41 5.83 -2.23
N VAL A 56 0.08 5.77 -0.99
CA VAL A 56 -0.71 5.26 0.15
C VAL A 56 -1.97 6.09 0.37
N ARG A 57 -1.90 7.41 0.27
CA ARG A 57 -3.07 8.28 0.45
C ARG A 57 -4.14 8.05 -0.64
N VAL A 58 -3.73 8.02 -1.91
CA VAL A 58 -4.68 7.98 -3.03
C VAL A 58 -5.10 6.57 -3.40
N VAL A 59 -4.15 5.66 -3.54
CA VAL A 59 -4.40 4.32 -4.09
C VAL A 59 -4.94 3.38 -3.02
N VAL A 60 -4.35 3.37 -1.82
CA VAL A 60 -4.81 2.48 -0.75
C VAL A 60 -6.20 2.89 -0.24
N SER A 61 -6.51 4.19 -0.15
CA SER A 61 -7.89 4.61 0.20
C SER A 61 -8.91 4.13 -0.83
N ALA A 62 -8.59 4.21 -2.13
CA ALA A 62 -9.47 3.71 -3.18
C ALA A 62 -9.69 2.20 -3.09
N TRP A 63 -8.63 1.42 -2.83
CA TRP A 63 -8.74 -0.04 -2.68
C TRP A 63 -9.56 -0.45 -1.46
N ILE A 64 -9.32 0.19 -0.30
CA ILE A 64 -10.08 -0.10 0.93
C ILE A 64 -11.57 0.23 0.74
N ASN A 65 -11.88 1.37 0.13
CA ASN A 65 -13.26 1.75 -0.15
C ASN A 65 -13.93 0.79 -1.15
N ALA A 66 -13.20 0.38 -2.20
CA ALA A 66 -13.71 -0.59 -3.17
C ALA A 66 -13.95 -1.97 -2.54
N ASP A 67 -13.07 -2.44 -1.65
CA ASP A 67 -13.27 -3.70 -0.94
C ASP A 67 -14.42 -3.62 0.06
N ALA A 68 -14.59 -2.51 0.79
CA ALA A 68 -15.74 -2.30 1.68
C ALA A 68 -17.08 -2.41 0.93
N THR A 69 -17.17 -1.84 -0.27
CA THR A 69 -18.41 -1.92 -1.09
C THR A 69 -18.72 -3.31 -1.64
N LYS A 70 -17.77 -4.27 -1.59
CA LYS A 70 -18.03 -5.67 -2.00
C LYS A 70 -18.63 -6.52 -0.89
N ILE A 71 -18.64 -6.06 0.36
CA ILE A 71 -19.09 -6.83 1.54
C ILE A 71 -20.54 -6.47 1.95
N GLU A 72 -21.24 -5.60 1.21
CA GLU A 72 -22.69 -5.43 1.38
C GLU A 72 -23.48 -6.36 0.45
N PRO A 73 -24.00 -7.51 0.93
CA PRO A 73 -25.15 -8.14 0.32
C PRO A 73 -26.44 -7.48 0.83
N LEU A 74 -27.38 -7.22 -0.09
CA LEU A 74 -28.80 -6.99 0.22
C LEU A 74 -29.43 -8.23 0.87
#